data_AF-A0A534X7F8-F1
#
_entry.id   AF-A0A534X7F8-F1
#
_cell.length_a   1.000
_cell.length_b   1.000
_cell.length_c   1.000
_cell.angle_alpha   90.00
_cell.angle_beta   90.00
_cell.angle_gamma   90.00
#
_symmetry.space_group_name_H-M   'P 1'
#
loop_
_entity.id
_entity.type
_entity.pdbx_description
1 polymer ?
#
loop_
_entity_poly.entity_id
_entity_poly.type
_entity_poly.pdbx_seq_one_letter_code
_entity_poly.pdbx_strand_id
1 'polypeptide(L)' 'MDENPGNLIRTLRQKLSMTQEEFAHEIAVTVSTVNRWENAHAEPSKLAWKAIHDLARKRGLTEDILRLAGALSGG' A
#
# COMPACT_ATOMS: atom_id res chain seq x y z
N MET A 1 -17.27 -1.52 -4.49
CA MET A 1 -15.81 -1.64 -4.63
C MET A 1 -15.24 -0.61 -3.69
N ASP A 2 -14.90 -1.05 -2.49
CA ASP A 2 -14.60 -0.16 -1.38
C ASP A 2 -13.23 0.50 -1.60
N GLU A 3 -13.23 1.75 -2.03
CA GLU A 3 -12.07 2.63 -2.15
C GLU A 3 -11.58 3.00 -0.75
N ASN A 4 -10.97 2.04 -0.03
CA ASN A 4 -10.24 2.33 1.19
C ASN A 4 -8.73 2.09 1.01
N PRO A 5 -7.89 2.84 1.76
CA PRO A 5 -6.43 2.67 1.80
C PRO A 5 -5.93 1.23 1.84
N GLY A 6 -6.51 0.41 2.71
CA GLY A 6 -6.18 -1.00 2.90
C GLY A 6 -6.41 -1.88 1.69
N ASN A 7 -7.49 -1.65 0.95
CA ASN A 7 -7.78 -2.38 -0.28
C ASN A 7 -6.78 -2.07 -1.38
N LEU A 8 -6.39 -0.80 -1.52
CA LEU A 8 -5.37 -0.40 -2.49
C LEU A 8 -4.01 -1.06 -2.18
N ILE A 9 -3.62 -1.09 -0.91
CA ILE A 9 -2.39 -1.77 -0.46
C ILE A 9 -2.44 -3.25 -0.77
N ARG A 10 -3.56 -3.92 -0.45
CA ARG A 10 -3.76 -5.34 -0.74
C ARG A 10 -3.65 -5.61 -2.24
N THR A 11 -4.29 -4.80 -3.08
CA THR A 11 -4.24 -4.94 -4.53
C THR A 11 -2.81 -4.77 -5.07
N LEU A 12 -2.10 -3.72 -4.64
CA LEU A 12 -0.71 -3.50 -5.03
C LEU A 12 0.17 -4.70 -4.64
N ARG A 13 0.05 -5.18 -3.41
CA ARG A 13 0.80 -6.33 -2.92
C ARG A 13 0.52 -7.59 -3.74
N GLN A 14 -0.75 -7.86 -4.06
CA GLN A 14 -1.14 -9.01 -4.89
C GLN A 14 -0.59 -8.91 -6.31
N LYS A 15 -0.60 -7.71 -6.92
CA LYS A 15 0.02 -7.47 -8.24
C LYS A 15 1.52 -7.72 -8.23
N LEU A 16 2.18 -7.42 -7.12
CA LEU A 16 3.60 -7.73 -6.91
C LEU A 16 3.86 -9.20 -6.57
N SER A 17 2.80 -10.01 -6.41
CA SER A 17 2.88 -11.42 -5.98
C SER A 17 3.63 -11.60 -4.65
N MET A 18 3.44 -10.66 -3.73
CA MET A 18 4.08 -10.67 -2.41
C MET A 18 3.12 -11.13 -1.30
N THR A 19 3.67 -11.84 -0.33
CA THR A 19 3.05 -12.04 0.99
C THR A 19 3.03 -10.72 1.78
N GLN A 20 2.23 -10.65 2.85
CA GLN A 20 2.25 -9.49 3.75
C GLN A 20 3.63 -9.29 4.39
N GLU A 21 4.38 -10.37 4.60
CA GLU A 21 5.73 -10.34 5.17
C GLU A 21 6.74 -9.72 4.21
N GLU A 22 6.78 -10.21 2.96
CA GLU A 22 7.66 -9.65 1.92
C GLU A 22 7.33 -8.18 1.66
N PHE A 23 6.04 -7.84 1.59
CA PHE A 23 5.62 -6.45 1.39
C PHE A 23 6.02 -5.55 2.54
N ALA A 24 5.83 -6.02 3.79
CA ALA A 24 6.24 -5.29 4.98
C ALA A 24 7.75 -5.05 5.01
N HIS A 25 8.54 -6.07 4.65
CA HIS A 25 9.98 -5.98 4.54
C HIS A 25 10.43 -4.95 3.50
N GLU A 26 9.83 -4.94 2.31
CA GLU A 26 10.17 -4.01 1.22
C GLU A 26 9.93 -2.53 1.57
N ILE A 27 8.96 -2.23 2.44
CA ILE A 27 8.64 -0.87 2.90
C ILE A 27 9.10 -0.58 4.35
N ALA A 28 9.91 -1.46 4.94
CA ALA A 28 10.49 -1.34 6.27
C ALA A 28 9.46 -1.14 7.40
N VAL A 29 8.38 -1.91 7.38
CA VAL A 29 7.38 -1.97 8.47
C VAL A 29 7.18 -3.41 8.95
N THR A 30 6.37 -3.60 9.99
CA THR A 30 6.04 -4.95 10.48
C THR A 30 4.89 -5.57 9.68
N VAL A 31 4.87 -6.90 9.61
CA VAL A 31 3.73 -7.66 9.02
C VAL A 31 2.41 -7.30 9.68
N SER A 32 2.42 -7.13 11.01
CA SER A 32 1.23 -6.71 11.77
C SER A 32 0.71 -5.32 11.37
N THR A 33 1.59 -4.43 10.90
CA THR A 33 1.21 -3.10 10.41
C THR A 33 0.50 -3.19 9.07
N VAL A 34 1.05 -3.96 8.12
CA VAL A 34 0.39 -4.24 6.84
C VAL A 34 -0.96 -4.91 7.05
N ASN A 35 -1.05 -5.89 7.95
CA ASN A 35 -2.31 -6.58 8.26
C ASN A 35 -3.38 -5.63 8.83
N ARG A 36 -3.00 -4.66 9.69
CA ARG A 36 -3.95 -3.66 10.19
C ARG A 36 -4.43 -2.73 9.08
N TRP A 37 -3.55 -2.32 8.17
CA TRP A 37 -3.93 -1.49 7.02
C TRP A 37 -4.91 -2.21 6.11
N GLU A 38 -4.55 -3.42 5.66
CA GLU A 38 -5.37 -4.20 4.73
C GLU A 38 -6.75 -4.55 5.29
N ASN A 39 -6.89 -4.67 6.61
CA ASN A 39 -8.18 -4.94 7.27
C ASN A 39 -8.88 -3.68 7.80
N ALA A 40 -8.47 -2.48 7.36
CA ALA A 40 -9.08 -1.20 7.73
C ALA A 40 -9.07 -0.90 9.24
N HIS A 41 -8.15 -1.50 10.00
CA HIS A 41 -7.97 -1.24 11.43
C HIS A 41 -7.05 -0.05 11.72
N ALA A 42 -6.28 0.38 10.72
CA ALA A 42 -5.44 1.56 10.77
C ALA A 42 -5.21 2.08 9.35
N GLU A 43 -4.79 3.34 9.22
CA GLU A 43 -4.37 3.91 7.94
C GLU A 43 -2.85 4.09 7.91
N PRO A 44 -2.21 4.02 6.73
CA PRO A 44 -0.80 4.34 6.60
C PRO A 44 -0.54 5.83 6.81
N SER A 45 0.58 6.13 7.46
CA SER A 45 1.06 7.51 7.56
C SER A 45 1.57 8.02 6.21
N LYS A 46 1.79 9.33 6.10
CA LYS A 46 2.43 9.95 4.91
C LYS A 46 3.77 9.30 4.57
N LEU A 47 4.56 8.90 5.58
CA LEU A 47 5.84 8.23 5.38
C LEU A 47 5.66 6.81 4.82
N ALA A 48 4.69 6.06 5.36
CA ALA A 48 4.35 4.74 4.84
C ALA A 48 3.86 4.82 3.39
N TRP A 49 3.02 5.80 3.07
CA TRP A 49 2.58 6.04 1.69
C TRP A 49 3.72 6.36 0.73
N LYS A 50 4.69 7.17 1.17
CA LYS A 50 5.89 7.43 0.39
C LYS A 50 6.65 6.13 0.09
N ALA A 51 6.87 5.28 1.08
CA ALA A 51 7.55 4.00 0.88
C ALA A 51 6.78 3.07 -0.08
N ILE A 52 5.46 3.03 0.04
CA ILE A 52 4.57 2.26 -0.85
C ILE A 52 4.67 2.80 -2.30
N HIS A 53 4.65 4.13 -2.48
CA HIS A 53 4.78 4.76 -3.80
C HIS A 53 6.16 4.48 -4.42
N ASP A 54 7.22 4.55 -3.62
CA ASP A 54 8.58 4.27 -4.08
C ASP A 54 8.73 2.80 -4.48
N LEU A 55 8.12 1.86 -3.74
CA LEU A 55 8.06 0.45 -4.11
C LEU A 55 7.31 0.25 -5.43
N ALA A 56 6.10 0.81 -5.57
CA ALA A 56 5.32 0.70 -6.80
C ALA A 56 6.08 1.26 -8.02
N ARG A 57 6.80 2.37 -7.85
CA ARG A 57 7.63 2.97 -8.91
C ARG A 57 8.79 2.08 -9.30
N LYS A 58 9.51 1.52 -8.33
CA LYS A 58 10.63 0.58 -8.57
C LYS A 58 10.18 -0.66 -9.36
N ARG A 59 8.92 -1.05 -9.20
CA ARG A 59 8.33 -2.24 -9.83
C ARG A 59 7.55 -1.92 -11.12
N GLY A 60 7.53 -0.65 -11.56
CA GLY A 60 6.88 -0.22 -12.80
C GLY A 60 5.35 -0.12 -12.74
N LEU A 61 4.75 -0.09 -11.56
CA LEU A 61 3.29 -0.06 -11.35
C LEU A 61 2.74 1.37 -11.21
N THR A 62 2.96 2.20 -12.23
CA THR A 62 2.57 3.62 -12.23
C THR A 62 1.05 3.83 -12.09
N GLU A 63 0.24 2.95 -12.70
CA GLU A 63 -1.22 3.01 -12.61
C GLU A 63 -1.77 2.79 -11.19
N ASP A 64 -1.06 2.03 -10.37
CA ASP A 64 -1.40 1.84 -8.96
C ASP A 64 -1.04 3.09 -8.15
N ILE A 65 0.05 3.77 -8.48
CA ILE A 65 0.44 5.06 -7.87
C ILE A 65 -0.63 6.12 -8.13
N LEU A 66 -1.15 6.21 -9.35
CA LEU A 66 -2.18 7.21 -9.69
C LEU A 66 -3.46 7.01 -8.86
N ARG A 67 -3.85 5.75 -8.63
CA ARG A 67 -4.98 5.41 -7.76
C ARG A 67 -4.72 5.77 -6.30
N LEU A 68 -3.52 5.48 -5.78
CA LEU A 68 -3.11 5.85 -4.42
C LEU A 68 -3.08 7.36 -4.20
N ALA A 69 -2.57 8.12 -5.17
CA ALA A 69 -2.55 9.59 -5.12
C ALA A 69 -3.96 10.19 -5.16
N GLY A 70 -4.86 9.63 -5.95
CA GLY A 70 -6.27 10.03 -5.99
C GLY A 70 -6.96 9.87 -4.63
N ALA A 71 -6.73 8.73 -3.95
CA ALA A 71 -7.29 8.47 -2.62
C ALA A 71 -6.77 9.44 -1.53
N LEU A 72 -5.52 9.90 -1.64
CA LEU A 72 -4.92 10.84 -0.68
C LEU A 72 -5.33 12.31 -0.91
N SER A 73 -5.88 12.62 -2.09
CA SER A 73 -6.27 13.98 -2.48
C SER A 73 -7.73 14.29 -2.15
N GLY A 74 -8.50 13.30 -1.68
CA GLY A 74 -9.95 13.39 -1.44
C GLY A 74 -10.37 13.51 0.04
N GLY A 75 -9.46 13.92 0.94
CA GLY A 75 -9.72 14.06 2.38
C GLY A 75 -9.54 15.47 2.89
#